data_AF-A0AAD8GN25-F1
#
_entry.id   AF-A0AAD8GN25-F1
#
_cell.length_a   1.000
_cell.length_b   1.000
_cell.length_c   1.000
_cell.angle_alpha   90.00
_cell.angle_beta   90.00
_cell.angle_gamma   90.00
#
_symmetry.space_group_name_H-M   'P 1'
#
loop_
_entity.id
_entity.type
_entity.pdbx_description
1 polymer ?
#
loop_
_entity_poly.entity_id
_entity_poly.type
_entity_poly.pdbx_seq_one_letter_code
_entity_poly.pdbx_strand_id
1 'polypeptide(L)'
;MAVPEVNMKLLQELQAMGFPVNRATRALHYSGNSSLEDAINWVIDHETDPDIDEMPLIPVNIEVQASEPPSMTEQLKLKAQELRDRAQRTGIGEKKSGRENERIKRSKELLEAKQIAEENERKRFIASREEEKAEEKRAREKIRQKLQQDKLERRSKLQLPPDDLTFVYPAMPMIQKEKDPLPGAAKLPMKFSTKAELMSECLRSLRRKNKHDEAGVKKSFQTLLYYVRNVTKDPDEERFRRIRLSNPNFVDRVGCFKEGIDFLELCGFERIEGDKFLCLHRDKFEVETFRSAEAQLESAITSPFFGLISS
;
A
#
# COMPACT_ATOMS: atom_id res chain seq x y z
N MET A 1 50.94 -30.35 -0.45
CA MET A 1 49.65 -29.80 -0.89
C MET A 1 48.67 -30.08 0.22
N ALA A 2 48.24 -29.05 0.95
CA ALA A 2 47.36 -29.22 2.11
C ALA A 2 45.94 -28.80 1.71
N VAL A 3 44.98 -29.66 2.05
CA VAL A 3 43.54 -29.41 1.85
C VAL A 3 43.10 -28.34 2.86
N PRO A 4 42.25 -27.37 2.49
CA PRO A 4 41.71 -26.38 3.41
C PRO A 4 41.07 -27.04 4.64
N GLU A 5 41.31 -26.50 5.83
CA GLU A 5 40.69 -26.99 7.05
C GLU A 5 39.21 -26.59 7.06
N VAL A 6 38.32 -27.53 6.70
CA VAL A 6 36.88 -27.35 6.63
C VAL A 6 36.15 -28.25 7.61
N ASN A 7 35.01 -27.79 8.14
CA ASN A 7 34.22 -28.56 9.08
C ASN A 7 33.61 -29.80 8.40
N MET A 8 34.06 -30.99 8.78
CA MET A 8 33.66 -32.27 8.19
C MET A 8 32.16 -32.55 8.24
N LYS A 9 31.44 -32.03 9.25
CA LYS A 9 29.98 -32.21 9.37
C LYS A 9 29.23 -31.41 8.30
N LEU A 10 29.58 -30.13 8.14
CA LEU A 10 28.98 -29.27 7.13
C LEU A 10 29.33 -29.74 5.71
N LEU A 11 30.54 -30.28 5.53
CA LEU A 11 30.97 -30.87 4.26
C LEU A 11 30.15 -32.11 3.90
N GLN A 12 29.84 -32.98 4.86
CA GLN A 12 28.96 -34.14 4.64
C GLN A 12 27.52 -33.73 4.30
N GLU A 13 26.99 -32.68 4.94
CA GLU A 13 25.65 -32.15 4.65
C GLU A 13 25.56 -31.55 3.24
N LEU A 14 26.58 -30.79 2.82
CA LEU A 14 26.68 -30.27 1.44
C LEU A 14 26.79 -31.41 0.41
N GLN A 15 27.55 -32.47 0.71
CA GLN A 15 27.61 -33.66 -0.13
C GLN A 15 26.26 -34.39 -0.20
N ALA A 16 25.54 -34.47 0.92
CA ALA A 16 24.20 -35.07 0.96
C ALA A 16 23.17 -34.29 0.13
N MET A 17 23.36 -32.98 -0.03
CA MET A 17 22.57 -32.13 -0.93
C MET A 17 22.98 -32.22 -2.40
N GLY A 18 24.05 -32.97 -2.72
CA GLY A 18 24.50 -33.23 -4.09
C GLY A 18 25.57 -32.27 -4.61
N PHE A 19 26.16 -31.43 -3.76
CA PHE A 19 27.28 -30.58 -4.17
C PHE A 19 28.60 -31.38 -4.25
N PRO A 20 29.43 -31.19 -5.29
CA PRO A 20 30.72 -31.86 -5.39
C PRO A 20 31.66 -31.40 -4.27
N VAL A 21 32.55 -32.31 -3.84
CA VAL A 21 33.44 -32.09 -2.68
C VAL A 21 34.29 -30.84 -2.82
N ASN A 22 34.78 -30.55 -4.02
CA ASN A 22 35.61 -29.39 -4.30
C ASN A 22 34.84 -28.08 -4.08
N ARG A 23 33.62 -28.01 -4.63
CA ARG A 23 32.70 -26.87 -4.49
C ARG A 23 32.29 -26.66 -3.04
N ALA A 24 31.95 -27.73 -2.33
CA ALA A 24 31.62 -27.67 -0.91
C ALA A 24 32.81 -27.19 -0.06
N THR A 25 34.02 -27.66 -0.35
CA THR A 25 35.25 -27.26 0.36
C THR A 25 35.58 -25.79 0.11
N ARG A 26 35.43 -25.32 -1.13
CA ARG A 26 35.64 -23.93 -1.52
C ARG A 26 34.60 -23.02 -0.85
N ALA A 27 33.33 -23.41 -0.89
CA ALA A 27 32.25 -22.69 -0.23
C ALA A 27 32.46 -22.56 1.28
N LEU A 28 32.81 -23.65 1.96
CA LEU A 28 33.09 -23.64 3.39
C LEU A 28 34.31 -22.80 3.76
N HIS A 29 35.33 -22.78 2.90
CA HIS A 29 36.51 -21.96 3.09
C HIS A 29 36.20 -20.46 2.97
N TYR A 30 35.44 -20.05 1.94
CA TYR A 30 35.09 -18.64 1.73
C TYR A 30 33.93 -18.15 2.62
N SER A 31 33.05 -19.04 3.06
CA SER A 31 32.02 -18.73 4.06
C SER A 31 32.58 -18.67 5.49
N GLY A 32 33.82 -19.12 5.70
CA GLY A 32 34.49 -19.08 7.00
C GLY A 32 34.04 -20.17 7.97
N ASN A 33 33.54 -21.31 7.46
CA ASN A 33 33.07 -22.46 8.25
C ASN A 33 31.97 -22.13 9.30
N SER A 34 31.20 -21.04 9.12
CA SER A 34 30.23 -20.52 10.11
C SER A 34 28.91 -21.30 10.15
N SER A 35 28.31 -21.58 8.99
CA SER A 35 27.01 -22.25 8.88
C SER A 35 26.83 -22.95 7.53
N LEU A 36 25.86 -23.86 7.44
CA LEU A 36 25.51 -24.57 6.20
C LEU A 36 24.89 -23.61 5.19
N GLU A 37 24.02 -22.73 5.65
CA GLU A 37 23.29 -21.76 4.84
C GLU A 37 24.23 -20.73 4.20
N ASP A 38 25.26 -20.26 4.94
CA ASP A 38 26.27 -19.35 4.40
C ASP A 38 27.08 -20.02 3.28
N ALA A 39 27.39 -21.32 3.42
CA ALA A 39 28.07 -22.08 2.38
C ALA A 39 27.17 -22.28 1.15
N ILE A 40 25.88 -22.56 1.34
CA ILE A 40 24.92 -22.65 0.22
C ILE A 40 24.79 -21.31 -0.51
N ASN A 41 24.62 -20.21 0.24
CA ASN A 41 24.52 -18.87 -0.35
C ASN A 41 25.77 -18.54 -1.18
N TRP A 42 26.96 -18.87 -0.67
CA TRP A 42 28.20 -18.68 -1.43
C TRP A 42 28.22 -19.51 -2.73
N VAL A 43 27.76 -20.76 -2.69
CA VAL A 43 27.66 -21.61 -3.89
C VAL A 43 26.71 -21.02 -4.93
N ILE A 44 25.57 -20.50 -4.49
CA ILE A 44 24.57 -19.87 -5.38
C ILE A 44 25.16 -18.61 -6.03
N ASP A 45 25.82 -17.76 -5.25
CA ASP A 45 26.39 -16.50 -5.74
C ASP A 45 27.52 -16.71 -6.77
N HIS A 46 28.16 -17.89 -6.75
CA HIS A 46 29.32 -18.22 -7.60
C HIS A 46 29.03 -19.38 -8.56
N GLU A 47 27.78 -19.81 -8.72
CA GLU A 47 27.42 -21.01 -9.51
C GLU A 47 27.76 -20.89 -11.01
N THR A 48 27.88 -19.66 -11.51
CA THR A 48 28.22 -19.32 -12.89
C THR A 48 29.72 -19.25 -13.17
N ASP A 49 30.55 -19.40 -12.15
CA ASP A 49 32.00 -19.31 -12.28
C ASP A 49 32.56 -20.63 -12.86
N PRO A 50 33.29 -20.59 -13.99
CA PRO A 50 33.80 -21.80 -14.64
C PRO A 50 34.86 -22.55 -13.81
N ASP A 51 35.40 -21.92 -12.77
CA ASP A 51 36.42 -22.47 -11.86
C ASP A 51 35.83 -22.93 -10.51
N ILE A 52 34.51 -22.90 -10.31
CA ILE A 52 33.89 -23.22 -9.01
C ILE A 52 34.21 -24.65 -8.51
N ASP A 53 34.46 -25.59 -9.42
CA ASP A 53 34.80 -26.97 -9.11
C ASP A 53 36.32 -27.23 -9.01
N GLU A 54 37.15 -26.20 -9.21
CA GLU A 54 38.60 -26.29 -8.99
C GLU A 54 38.94 -26.19 -7.50
N MET A 55 39.74 -27.15 -7.03
CA MET A 55 40.15 -27.22 -5.63
C MET A 55 41.11 -26.06 -5.30
N PRO A 56 40.79 -25.17 -4.33
CA PRO A 56 41.62 -24.03 -4.02
C PRO A 56 42.96 -24.48 -3.43
N LEU A 57 44.05 -24.08 -4.08
CA LEU A 57 45.42 -24.30 -3.59
C LEU A 57 45.81 -23.12 -2.71
N ILE A 58 46.02 -23.36 -1.41
CA ILE A 58 46.40 -22.31 -0.46
C ILE A 58 47.74 -22.66 0.19
N PRO A 59 48.70 -21.71 0.28
CA PRO A 59 49.92 -21.88 1.06
C PRO A 59 49.62 -21.88 2.56
N VAL A 60 50.19 -22.85 3.27
CA VAL A 60 50.08 -23.04 4.72
C VAL A 60 50.69 -21.86 5.47
N ASN A 61 49.89 -21.18 6.31
CA ASN A 61 50.42 -20.35 7.39
C ASN A 61 51.01 -21.29 8.45
N ILE A 62 52.34 -21.39 8.47
CA ILE A 62 53.06 -22.06 9.56
C ILE A 62 52.99 -21.13 10.76
N GLU A 63 52.18 -21.50 11.76
CA GLU A 63 52.25 -20.91 13.10
C GLU A 63 53.60 -21.28 13.72
N VAL A 64 54.56 -20.35 13.66
CA VAL A 64 55.80 -20.44 14.43
C VAL A 64 55.44 -20.23 15.89
N GLN A 65 55.58 -21.28 16.71
CA GLN A 65 55.51 -21.19 18.16
C GLN A 65 56.54 -20.18 18.66
N ALA A 66 56.06 -19.06 19.19
CA ALA A 66 56.87 -18.08 19.88
C ALA A 66 57.29 -18.64 21.25
N SER A 67 58.56 -19.00 21.37
CA SER A 67 59.24 -19.08 22.67
C SER A 67 59.47 -17.67 23.21
N GLU A 68 59.21 -17.48 24.51
CA GLU A 68 59.32 -16.21 25.24
C GLU A 68 60.65 -15.46 25.02
N PRO A 69 60.64 -14.11 25.01
CA PRO A 69 61.82 -13.30 24.73
C PRO A 69 62.71 -13.14 25.99
N PRO A 70 64.06 -13.15 25.87
CA PRO A 70 64.89 -12.59 26.91
C PRO A 70 64.88 -11.06 26.82
N SER A 71 64.75 -10.42 27.98
CA SER A 71 64.93 -9.00 28.27
C SER A 71 65.80 -8.26 27.26
N MET A 72 65.17 -7.39 26.46
CA MET A 72 65.87 -6.47 25.57
C MET A 72 65.54 -5.03 25.97
N THR A 73 66.62 -4.30 26.20
CA THR A 73 66.82 -3.03 26.89
C THR A 73 65.97 -1.88 26.35
N GLU A 74 65.69 -0.90 27.22
CA GLU A 74 65.00 0.39 26.98
C GLU A 74 65.23 1.04 25.59
N GLN A 75 66.40 0.82 24.98
CA GLN A 75 66.75 1.28 23.64
C GLN A 75 65.85 0.73 22.51
N LEU A 76 65.37 -0.52 22.61
CA LEU A 76 64.41 -1.08 21.64
C LEU A 76 63.02 -0.50 21.80
N LYS A 77 62.61 -0.18 23.04
CA LYS A 77 61.34 0.49 23.30
C LYS A 77 61.35 1.91 22.76
N LEU A 78 62.44 2.65 22.98
CA LEU A 78 62.64 3.99 22.41
C LEU A 78 62.66 3.95 20.87
N LYS A 79 63.37 3.00 20.27
CA LYS A 79 63.42 2.88 18.80
C LYS A 79 62.08 2.43 18.19
N ALA A 80 61.31 1.59 18.88
CA ALA A 80 59.96 1.21 18.49
C ALA A 80 58.96 2.37 18.65
N GLN A 81 59.10 3.19 19.69
CA GLN A 81 58.29 4.38 19.91
C GLN A 81 58.61 5.48 18.89
N GLU A 82 59.88 5.68 18.56
CA GLU A 82 60.30 6.62 17.51
C GLU A 82 59.83 6.18 16.11
N LEU A 83 59.82 4.87 15.81
CA LEU A 83 59.21 4.33 14.59
C LEU A 83 57.69 4.54 14.55
N ARG A 84 57.00 4.44 15.70
CA ARG A 84 55.56 4.76 15.81
C ARG A 84 55.30 6.25 15.61
N ASP A 85 56.10 7.14 16.21
CA ASP A 85 55.97 8.58 16.03
C ASP A 85 56.31 9.02 14.60
N ARG A 86 57.29 8.36 13.96
CA ARG A 86 57.61 8.60 12.54
C ARG A 86 56.52 8.09 11.59
N ALA A 87 55.84 7.00 11.95
CA ALA A 87 54.65 6.52 11.24
C ALA A 87 53.44 7.47 11.41
N GLN A 88 53.25 8.07 12.59
CA GLN A 88 52.23 9.11 12.81
C GLN A 88 52.54 10.39 12.04
N ARG A 89 53.80 10.85 12.03
CA ARG A 89 54.22 12.06 11.28
C ARG A 89 54.11 11.92 9.76
N THR A 90 54.15 10.69 9.23
CA THR A 90 54.04 10.47 7.78
C THR A 90 52.61 10.57 7.27
N GLY A 91 51.56 10.52 8.12
CA GLY A 91 50.18 10.96 7.83
C GLY A 91 49.48 10.38 6.57
N ILE A 92 50.12 9.45 5.85
CA ILE A 92 49.66 8.92 4.56
C ILE A 92 48.47 7.97 4.77
N GLY A 93 48.40 7.28 5.92
CA GLY A 93 47.27 6.44 6.32
C GLY A 93 46.08 7.23 6.84
N GLU A 94 46.32 8.23 7.70
CA GLU A 94 45.26 9.08 8.27
C GLU A 94 44.59 9.98 7.22
N LYS A 95 45.35 10.51 6.26
CA LYS A 95 44.79 11.28 5.14
C LYS A 95 43.93 10.42 4.19
N LYS A 96 44.17 9.11 4.11
CA LYS A 96 43.33 8.18 3.33
C LYS A 96 42.07 7.80 4.11
N SER A 97 42.20 7.47 5.40
CA SER A 97 41.07 7.18 6.30
C SER A 97 40.11 8.38 6.46
N GLY A 98 40.65 9.61 6.52
CA GLY A 98 39.84 10.83 6.59
C GLY A 98 38.95 11.08 5.36
N ARG A 99 39.45 10.76 4.15
CA ARG A 99 38.69 10.93 2.89
C ARG A 99 37.54 9.93 2.75
N GLU A 100 37.73 8.71 3.25
CA GLU A 100 36.70 7.67 3.24
C GLU A 100 35.63 7.96 4.30
N ASN A 101 36.03 8.38 5.51
CA ASN A 101 35.10 8.86 6.53
C ASN A 101 34.30 10.09 6.08
N GLU A 102 34.89 11.02 5.32
CA GLU A 102 34.17 12.16 4.75
C GLU A 102 33.12 11.74 3.72
N ARG A 103 33.39 10.72 2.90
CA ARG A 103 32.39 10.18 1.96
C ARG A 103 31.22 9.54 2.69
N ILE A 104 31.50 8.74 3.72
CA ILE A 104 30.47 8.10 4.54
C ILE A 104 29.63 9.18 5.27
N LYS A 105 30.29 10.21 5.80
CA LYS A 105 29.61 11.32 6.49
C LYS A 105 28.70 12.11 5.53
N ARG A 106 29.17 12.43 4.32
CA ARG A 106 28.34 13.09 3.30
C ARG A 106 27.19 12.21 2.81
N SER A 107 27.42 10.90 2.64
CA SER A 107 26.36 9.96 2.28
C SER A 107 25.27 9.87 3.35
N LYS A 108 25.69 9.86 4.62
CA LYS A 108 24.78 9.85 5.77
C LYS A 108 24.01 11.17 5.89
N GLU A 109 24.69 12.29 5.72
CA GLU A 109 24.09 13.63 5.75
C GLU A 109 23.09 13.84 4.60
N LEU A 110 23.35 13.29 3.41
CA LEU A 110 22.41 13.33 2.29
C LEU A 110 21.15 12.51 2.58
N LEU A 111 21.29 11.32 3.19
CA LEU A 111 20.17 10.50 3.61
C LEU A 111 19.33 11.17 4.70
N GLU A 112 19.98 11.78 5.70
CA GLU A 112 19.31 12.54 6.76
C GLU A 112 18.58 13.77 6.19
N ALA A 113 19.21 14.52 5.28
CA ALA A 113 18.57 15.65 4.61
C ALA A 113 17.33 15.22 3.80
N LYS A 114 17.39 14.05 3.15
CA LYS A 114 16.25 13.49 2.42
C LYS A 114 15.09 13.11 3.35
N GLN A 115 15.40 12.51 4.50
CA GLN A 115 14.38 12.16 5.51
C GLN A 115 13.72 13.41 6.10
N ILE A 116 14.51 14.45 6.41
CA ILE A 116 14.00 15.72 6.93
C ILE A 116 13.10 16.43 5.90
N ALA A 117 13.49 16.42 4.61
CA ALA A 117 12.66 16.98 3.55
C ALA A 117 11.32 16.24 3.41
N GLU A 118 11.36 14.90 3.40
CA GLU A 118 10.14 14.07 3.31
C GLU A 118 9.23 14.27 4.54
N GLU A 119 9.79 14.36 5.74
CA GLU A 119 9.00 14.62 6.95
C GLU A 119 8.36 16.02 6.94
N ASN A 120 9.09 17.03 6.45
CA ASN A 120 8.56 18.39 6.29
C ASN A 120 7.43 18.46 5.24
N GLU A 121 7.55 17.71 4.15
CA GLU A 121 6.48 17.59 3.15
C GLU A 121 5.23 16.92 3.73
N ARG A 122 5.41 15.82 4.48
CA ARG A 122 4.30 15.14 5.17
C ARG A 122 3.62 16.05 6.18
N LYS A 123 4.38 16.83 6.95
CA LYS A 123 3.84 17.82 7.90
C LYS A 123 3.04 18.90 7.19
N ARG A 124 3.55 19.44 6.08
CA ARG A 124 2.81 20.43 5.25
C ARG A 124 1.51 19.87 4.70
N PHE A 125 1.53 18.63 4.24
CA PHE A 125 0.33 17.96 3.72
C PHE A 125 -0.73 17.76 4.81
N ILE A 126 -0.33 17.30 6.00
CA ILE A 126 -1.26 17.14 7.13
C ILE A 126 -1.85 18.49 7.56
N ALA A 127 -1.00 19.53 7.68
CA ALA A 127 -1.44 20.87 8.04
C ALA A 127 -2.45 21.45 7.03
N SER A 128 -2.17 21.33 5.73
CA SER A 128 -3.09 21.78 4.68
C SER A 128 -4.45 21.09 4.75
N ARG A 129 -4.47 19.77 5.01
CA ARG A 129 -5.71 19.01 5.16
C ARG A 129 -6.49 19.37 6.43
N GLU A 130 -5.79 19.75 7.49
CA GLU A 130 -6.40 20.19 8.74
C GLU A 130 -6.99 21.60 8.60
N GLU A 131 -6.28 22.50 7.93
CA GLU A 131 -6.75 23.85 7.58
C GLU A 131 -7.99 23.80 6.69
N GLU A 132 -7.99 22.99 5.62
CA GLU A 132 -9.14 22.80 4.73
C GLU A 132 -10.39 22.32 5.51
N LYS A 133 -10.22 21.32 6.38
CA LYS A 133 -11.31 20.82 7.24
C LYS A 133 -11.78 21.88 8.25
N ALA A 134 -10.89 22.70 8.76
CA ALA A 134 -11.24 23.78 9.69
C ALA A 134 -12.03 24.89 8.97
N GLU A 135 -11.63 25.25 7.75
CA GLU A 135 -12.37 26.20 6.92
C GLU A 135 -13.75 25.68 6.52
N GLU A 136 -13.85 24.41 6.13
CA GLU A 136 -15.14 23.78 5.83
C GLU A 136 -16.08 23.80 7.05
N LYS A 137 -15.57 23.50 8.25
CA LYS A 137 -16.35 23.58 9.49
C LYS A 137 -16.84 25.01 9.77
N ARG A 138 -15.96 26.01 9.64
CA ARG A 138 -16.31 27.42 9.79
C ARG A 138 -17.36 27.86 8.76
N ALA A 139 -17.26 27.41 7.51
CA ALA A 139 -18.24 27.70 6.47
C ALA A 139 -19.60 27.06 6.77
N ARG A 140 -19.61 25.79 7.18
CA ARG A 140 -20.84 25.08 7.60
C ARG A 140 -21.51 25.76 8.79
N GLU A 141 -20.73 26.23 9.77
CA GLU A 141 -21.25 26.94 10.93
C GLU A 141 -21.86 28.30 10.55
N LYS A 142 -21.21 29.06 9.67
CA LYS A 142 -21.77 30.31 9.11
C LYS A 142 -23.11 30.07 8.38
N ILE A 143 -23.22 28.99 7.61
CA ILE A 143 -24.48 28.63 6.93
C ILE A 143 -25.56 28.30 7.98
N ARG A 144 -25.22 27.51 9.01
CA ARG A 144 -26.16 27.17 10.08
C ARG A 144 -26.66 28.42 10.82
N GLN A 145 -25.77 29.36 11.14
CA GLN A 145 -26.14 30.63 11.77
C GLN A 145 -27.06 31.47 10.88
N LYS A 146 -26.74 31.59 9.59
CA LYS A 146 -27.63 32.27 8.61
C LYS A 146 -29.00 31.61 8.53
N LEU A 147 -29.05 30.28 8.53
CA LEU A 147 -30.32 29.54 8.50
C LEU A 147 -31.14 29.78 9.78
N GLN A 148 -30.48 29.87 10.94
CA GLN A 148 -31.14 30.21 12.20
C GLN A 148 -31.66 31.65 12.20
N GLN A 149 -30.88 32.60 11.68
CA GLN A 149 -31.30 34.00 11.53
C GLN A 149 -32.48 34.13 10.57
N ASP A 150 -32.43 33.53 9.38
CA ASP A 150 -33.56 33.53 8.43
C ASP A 150 -34.80 32.85 9.03
N LYS A 151 -34.62 31.78 9.83
CA LYS A 151 -35.72 31.15 10.57
C LYS A 151 -36.34 32.09 11.61
N LEU A 152 -35.53 32.84 12.35
CA LEU A 152 -36.01 33.83 13.32
C LEU A 152 -36.64 35.05 12.65
N GLU A 153 -36.07 35.55 11.55
CA GLU A 153 -36.59 36.67 10.78
C GLU A 153 -37.94 36.33 10.15
N ARG A 154 -38.08 35.15 9.52
CA ARG A 154 -39.38 34.67 9.02
C ARG A 154 -40.39 34.52 10.13
N ARG A 155 -39.97 33.99 11.28
CA ARG A 155 -40.85 33.81 12.45
C ARG A 155 -41.30 35.14 13.07
N SER A 156 -40.40 36.14 13.11
CA SER A 156 -40.72 37.52 13.53
C SER A 156 -41.68 38.19 12.54
N LYS A 157 -41.42 38.06 11.24
CA LYS A 157 -42.25 38.62 10.16
C LYS A 157 -43.65 37.99 10.08
N LEU A 158 -43.77 36.72 10.48
CA LEU A 158 -45.04 35.99 10.55
C LEU A 158 -45.80 36.20 11.89
N GLN A 159 -45.23 36.93 12.86
CA GLN A 159 -45.83 37.19 14.18
C GLN A 159 -46.35 35.92 14.91
N LEU A 160 -45.62 34.80 14.85
CA LEU A 160 -46.00 33.60 15.62
C LEU A 160 -45.51 33.68 17.09
N PRO A 161 -46.36 33.43 18.09
CA PRO A 161 -45.95 33.32 19.49
C PRO A 161 -45.00 32.13 19.73
N PRO A 162 -44.30 32.07 20.87
CA PRO A 162 -43.50 30.91 21.21
C PRO A 162 -44.39 29.76 21.65
N ASP A 163 -44.51 28.71 20.83
CA ASP A 163 -45.05 27.44 21.30
C ASP A 163 -43.97 26.71 22.11
N ASP A 164 -44.21 26.71 23.42
CA ASP A 164 -43.86 25.60 24.30
C ASP A 164 -44.50 24.32 23.75
N LEU A 165 -43.78 23.22 23.99
CA LEU A 165 -44.13 21.86 23.60
C LEU A 165 -45.58 21.52 23.95
N THR A 166 -46.43 21.26 22.95
CA THR A 166 -47.48 20.22 22.87
C THR A 166 -48.50 20.60 21.80
N PHE A 167 -48.44 20.00 20.62
CA PHE A 167 -49.63 19.98 19.74
C PHE A 167 -49.84 18.59 19.15
N VAL A 168 -50.82 17.93 19.75
CA VAL A 168 -51.54 16.75 19.28
C VAL A 168 -52.21 17.12 17.95
N TYR A 169 -52.01 16.30 16.91
CA TYR A 169 -52.76 16.43 15.66
C TYR A 169 -54.24 16.06 15.89
N PRO A 170 -55.22 16.89 15.47
CA PRO A 170 -56.54 16.41 15.13
C PRO A 170 -56.59 16.15 13.62
N ALA A 171 -56.94 14.92 13.26
CA ALA A 171 -57.28 14.53 11.89
C ALA A 171 -58.58 15.25 11.47
N MET A 172 -58.63 15.75 10.23
CA MET A 172 -59.86 16.12 9.55
C MET A 172 -59.78 15.83 8.03
N PRO A 173 -60.93 15.63 7.36
CA PRO A 173 -61.18 14.49 6.48
C PRO A 173 -61.11 14.80 4.97
N MET A 174 -61.12 13.70 4.21
CA MET A 174 -61.12 13.62 2.75
C MET A 174 -62.35 14.26 2.09
N ILE A 175 -62.15 15.00 0.99
CA ILE A 175 -63.17 15.31 -0.01
C ILE A 175 -62.61 14.94 -1.40
N GLN A 176 -63.32 14.06 -2.09
CA GLN A 176 -63.06 13.61 -3.46
C GLN A 176 -63.71 14.56 -4.48
N LYS A 177 -63.01 14.90 -5.57
CA LYS A 177 -63.62 15.34 -6.85
C LYS A 177 -62.67 15.04 -8.02
N GLU A 178 -63.15 14.26 -8.98
CA GLU A 178 -62.52 14.00 -10.29
C GLU A 178 -62.83 15.09 -11.33
N LYS A 179 -61.84 15.44 -12.16
CA LYS A 179 -61.84 15.52 -13.65
C LYS A 179 -60.69 16.43 -14.18
N ASP A 180 -59.83 15.85 -15.03
CA ASP A 180 -58.61 16.40 -15.68
C ASP A 180 -58.89 17.44 -16.82
N PRO A 181 -57.90 18.06 -17.56
CA PRO A 181 -56.42 17.93 -17.53
C PRO A 181 -55.54 19.23 -17.65
N LEU A 182 -54.30 19.14 -17.11
CA LEU A 182 -53.03 19.85 -17.41
C LEU A 182 -52.85 21.36 -17.06
N PRO A 183 -51.61 21.89 -16.84
CA PRO A 183 -50.31 21.26 -16.52
C PRO A 183 -49.57 21.92 -15.31
N GLY A 184 -48.66 21.17 -14.66
CA GLY A 184 -47.50 21.75 -13.99
C GLY A 184 -47.46 21.71 -12.45
N ALA A 185 -46.52 20.90 -11.95
CA ALA A 185 -45.84 20.95 -10.64
C ALA A 185 -46.73 20.86 -9.37
N ALA A 186 -46.49 19.97 -8.40
CA ALA A 186 -45.28 19.28 -8.02
C ALA A 186 -45.64 17.92 -7.40
N LYS A 187 -45.16 16.84 -8.01
CA LYS A 187 -45.00 15.57 -7.31
C LYS A 187 -43.97 15.82 -6.20
N LEU A 188 -44.33 15.50 -4.96
CA LEU A 188 -43.37 15.27 -3.88
C LEU A 188 -42.20 14.43 -4.41
N PRO A 189 -40.94 14.72 -4.04
CA PRO A 189 -39.80 13.97 -4.51
C PRO A 189 -39.85 12.57 -3.88
N MET A 190 -40.50 11.62 -4.57
CA MET A 190 -40.05 10.25 -4.56
C MET A 190 -38.57 10.30 -4.90
N LYS A 191 -37.72 9.74 -4.02
CA LYS A 191 -36.28 9.59 -4.26
C LYS A 191 -36.12 8.92 -5.62
N PHE A 192 -35.84 9.70 -6.66
CA PHE A 192 -35.24 9.14 -7.86
C PHE A 192 -33.86 8.73 -7.40
N SER A 193 -33.70 7.47 -6.98
CA SER A 193 -32.40 6.95 -6.61
C SER A 193 -31.50 7.11 -7.81
N THR A 194 -30.56 8.04 -7.71
CA THR A 194 -29.56 8.22 -8.76
C THR A 194 -28.77 6.92 -8.89
N LYS A 195 -28.30 6.60 -10.09
CA LYS A 195 -27.51 5.38 -10.35
C LYS A 195 -26.32 5.25 -9.38
N ALA A 196 -25.72 6.38 -9.02
CA ALA A 196 -24.65 6.49 -8.02
C ALA A 196 -25.10 6.11 -6.59
N GLU A 197 -26.33 6.46 -6.18
CA GLU A 197 -26.87 6.04 -4.88
C GLU A 197 -27.10 4.53 -4.83
N LEU A 198 -27.65 3.94 -5.90
CA LEU A 198 -27.84 2.48 -6.00
C LEU A 198 -26.49 1.75 -5.93
N MET A 199 -25.48 2.24 -6.65
CA MET A 199 -24.12 1.72 -6.59
C MET A 199 -23.56 1.77 -5.16
N SER A 200 -23.73 2.91 -4.48
CA SER A 200 -23.27 3.04 -3.09
C SER A 200 -23.99 2.04 -2.18
N GLU A 201 -25.29 1.82 -2.39
CA GLU A 201 -26.08 0.89 -1.61
C GLU A 201 -25.68 -0.57 -1.84
N CYS A 202 -25.33 -0.95 -3.07
CA CYS A 202 -24.75 -2.26 -3.38
C CYS A 202 -23.46 -2.49 -2.60
N LEU A 203 -22.54 -1.53 -2.62
CA LEU A 203 -21.27 -1.63 -1.88
C LEU A 203 -21.49 -1.67 -0.36
N ARG A 204 -22.43 -0.89 0.19
CA ARG A 204 -22.81 -0.93 1.61
C ARG A 204 -23.43 -2.28 1.98
N SER A 205 -24.29 -2.82 1.12
CA SER A 205 -24.93 -4.13 1.30
C SER A 205 -23.88 -5.25 1.30
N LEU A 206 -22.94 -5.22 0.35
CA LEU A 206 -21.83 -6.17 0.24
C LEU A 206 -21.03 -6.23 1.54
N ARG A 207 -20.65 -5.07 2.10
CA ARG A 207 -19.91 -5.01 3.37
C ARG A 207 -20.74 -5.42 4.58
N ARG A 208 -22.04 -5.05 4.63
CA ARG A 208 -22.94 -5.43 5.73
C ARG A 208 -23.21 -6.94 5.79
N LYS A 209 -23.26 -7.61 4.64
CA LYS A 209 -23.46 -9.07 4.56
C LYS A 209 -22.18 -9.84 4.89
N ASN A 210 -21.02 -9.28 4.55
CA ASN A 210 -19.71 -9.92 4.73
C ASN A 210 -18.90 -9.25 5.86
N LYS A 211 -19.51 -9.02 7.02
CA LYS A 211 -18.85 -8.37 8.19
C LYS A 211 -17.64 -9.16 8.71
N HIS A 212 -17.64 -10.48 8.52
CA HIS A 212 -16.60 -11.37 9.04
C HIS A 212 -15.42 -11.53 8.07
N ASP A 213 -15.57 -11.13 6.81
CA ASP A 213 -14.53 -11.24 5.77
C ASP A 213 -14.23 -9.87 5.15
N GLU A 214 -13.76 -8.95 6.00
CA GLU A 214 -13.38 -7.61 5.54
C GLU A 214 -12.24 -7.64 4.50
N ALA A 215 -11.34 -8.61 4.59
CA ALA A 215 -10.26 -8.79 3.64
C ALA A 215 -10.78 -9.21 2.24
N GLY A 216 -11.72 -10.14 2.17
CA GLY A 216 -12.40 -10.53 0.93
C GLY A 216 -13.19 -9.37 0.33
N VAL A 217 -13.93 -8.62 1.15
CA VAL A 217 -14.65 -7.41 0.72
C VAL A 217 -13.70 -6.34 0.17
N LYS A 218 -12.55 -6.12 0.80
CA LYS A 218 -11.57 -5.15 0.29
C LYS A 218 -10.98 -5.60 -1.05
N LYS A 219 -10.69 -6.89 -1.22
CA LYS A 219 -10.23 -7.47 -2.49
C LYS A 219 -11.29 -7.37 -3.58
N SER A 220 -12.57 -7.52 -3.24
CA SER A 220 -13.69 -7.37 -4.18
C SER A 220 -13.79 -5.93 -4.68
N PHE A 221 -13.76 -4.95 -3.78
CA PHE A 221 -13.77 -3.52 -4.13
C PHE A 221 -12.57 -3.14 -4.99
N GLN A 222 -11.37 -3.63 -4.68
CA GLN A 222 -10.18 -3.41 -5.50
C GLN A 222 -10.32 -3.99 -6.92
N THR A 223 -10.91 -5.17 -7.03
CA THR A 223 -11.11 -5.83 -8.33
C THR A 223 -12.17 -5.10 -9.16
N LEU A 224 -13.27 -4.66 -8.52
CA LEU A 224 -14.28 -3.79 -9.14
C LEU A 224 -13.66 -2.46 -9.60
N LEU A 225 -12.84 -1.84 -8.77
CA LEU A 225 -12.15 -0.59 -9.08
C LEU A 225 -11.21 -0.75 -10.27
N TYR A 226 -10.51 -1.88 -10.38
CA TYR A 226 -9.67 -2.19 -11.53
C TYR A 226 -10.47 -2.24 -12.83
N TYR A 227 -11.64 -2.90 -12.84
CA TYR A 227 -12.50 -2.93 -14.03
C TYR A 227 -13.01 -1.54 -14.42
N VAL A 228 -13.51 -0.78 -13.45
CA VAL A 228 -13.99 0.60 -13.69
C VAL A 228 -12.86 1.49 -14.21
N ARG A 229 -11.69 1.46 -13.56
CA ARG A 229 -10.53 2.28 -13.95
C ARG A 229 -9.99 1.95 -15.33
N ASN A 230 -9.91 0.67 -15.69
CA ASN A 230 -9.41 0.28 -17.01
C ASN A 230 -10.33 0.80 -18.12
N VAL A 231 -11.64 0.72 -17.93
CA VAL A 231 -12.62 1.27 -18.88
C VAL A 231 -12.54 2.80 -18.91
N THR A 232 -12.37 3.48 -17.77
CA THR A 232 -12.24 4.95 -17.76
C THR A 232 -10.95 5.43 -18.42
N LYS A 233 -9.84 4.68 -18.30
CA LYS A 233 -8.55 5.03 -18.92
C LYS A 233 -8.56 4.83 -20.43
N ASP A 234 -9.00 3.66 -20.86
CA ASP A 234 -8.99 3.25 -22.27
C ASP A 234 -10.40 2.78 -22.65
N PRO A 235 -11.34 3.72 -22.87
CA PRO A 235 -12.73 3.37 -23.07
C PRO A 235 -12.91 2.51 -24.30
N ASP A 236 -12.16 2.73 -25.39
CA ASP A 236 -12.37 2.04 -26.67
C ASP A 236 -11.86 0.59 -26.72
N GLU A 237 -11.04 0.17 -25.76
CA GLU A 237 -10.41 -1.14 -25.73
C GLU A 237 -11.41 -2.25 -25.33
N GLU A 238 -11.72 -3.16 -26.26
CA GLU A 238 -12.71 -4.22 -26.04
C GLU A 238 -12.33 -5.21 -24.92
N ARG A 239 -11.03 -5.37 -24.67
CA ARG A 239 -10.52 -6.27 -23.61
C ARG A 239 -10.95 -5.82 -22.22
N PHE A 240 -11.13 -4.52 -22.00
CA PHE A 240 -11.59 -3.97 -20.72
C PHE A 240 -13.11 -3.91 -20.63
N ARG A 241 -13.80 -3.96 -21.78
CA ARG A 241 -15.26 -4.01 -21.85
C ARG A 241 -15.82 -5.41 -21.65
N ARG A 242 -15.02 -6.48 -21.77
CA ARG A 242 -15.49 -7.86 -21.62
C ARG A 242 -14.85 -8.57 -20.42
N ILE A 243 -15.68 -9.04 -19.50
CA ILE A 243 -15.30 -9.78 -18.31
C ILE A 243 -15.80 -11.22 -18.42
N ARG A 244 -14.93 -12.20 -18.20
CA ARG A 244 -15.27 -13.63 -18.21
C ARG A 244 -15.73 -14.09 -16.83
N LEU A 245 -16.99 -14.51 -16.71
CA LEU A 245 -17.57 -14.94 -15.44
C LEU A 245 -16.97 -16.27 -14.95
N SER A 246 -16.47 -17.13 -15.83
CA SER A 246 -15.83 -18.39 -15.46
C SER A 246 -14.37 -18.25 -14.97
N ASN A 247 -13.82 -17.02 -14.90
CA ASN A 247 -12.44 -16.83 -14.45
C ASN A 247 -12.38 -17.02 -12.93
N PRO A 248 -11.54 -17.93 -12.39
CA PRO A 248 -11.47 -18.19 -10.95
C PRO A 248 -11.15 -16.93 -10.14
N ASN A 249 -10.27 -16.05 -10.64
CA ASN A 249 -9.96 -14.79 -9.95
C ASN A 249 -11.16 -13.85 -9.87
N PHE A 250 -12.03 -13.87 -10.88
CA PHE A 250 -13.26 -13.08 -10.87
C PHE A 250 -14.27 -13.71 -9.92
N VAL A 251 -14.48 -15.03 -10.00
CA VAL A 251 -15.43 -15.77 -9.15
C VAL A 251 -15.08 -15.60 -7.67
N ASP A 252 -13.82 -15.83 -7.29
CA ASP A 252 -13.40 -15.79 -5.89
C ASP A 252 -13.50 -14.39 -5.29
N ARG A 253 -13.31 -13.33 -6.10
CA ARG A 253 -13.24 -11.95 -5.61
C ARG A 253 -14.53 -11.18 -5.76
N VAL A 254 -15.25 -11.33 -6.87
CA VAL A 254 -16.43 -10.52 -7.21
C VAL A 254 -17.64 -11.40 -7.48
N GLY A 255 -17.48 -12.52 -8.19
CA GLY A 255 -18.58 -13.40 -8.56
C GLY A 255 -19.22 -14.15 -7.40
N CYS A 256 -18.52 -14.32 -6.28
CA CYS A 256 -19.07 -14.86 -5.04
C CYS A 256 -20.05 -13.89 -4.35
N PHE A 257 -19.97 -12.60 -4.67
CA PHE A 257 -20.83 -11.55 -4.14
C PHE A 257 -21.88 -11.13 -5.18
N LYS A 258 -23.16 -11.38 -4.90
CA LYS A 258 -24.27 -10.97 -5.78
C LYS A 258 -24.24 -9.45 -6.01
N GLU A 259 -23.97 -8.69 -4.96
CA GLU A 259 -23.89 -7.23 -4.99
C GLU A 259 -22.75 -6.72 -5.88
N GLY A 260 -21.70 -7.51 -6.06
CA GLY A 260 -20.59 -7.16 -6.95
C GLY A 260 -20.98 -7.26 -8.42
N ILE A 261 -21.81 -8.25 -8.77
CA ILE A 261 -22.37 -8.39 -10.12
C ILE A 261 -23.42 -7.31 -10.36
N ASP A 262 -24.33 -7.08 -9.40
CA ASP A 262 -25.33 -6.01 -9.47
C ASP A 262 -24.68 -4.64 -9.66
N PHE A 263 -23.54 -4.39 -9.01
CA PHE A 263 -22.77 -3.16 -9.20
C PHE A 263 -22.26 -3.01 -10.64
N LEU A 264 -21.75 -4.09 -11.25
CA LEU A 264 -21.30 -4.05 -12.65
C LEU A 264 -22.46 -3.83 -13.61
N GLU A 265 -23.61 -4.47 -13.36
CA GLU A 265 -24.84 -4.24 -14.12
C GLU A 265 -25.31 -2.79 -14.00
N LEU A 266 -25.24 -2.22 -12.78
CA LEU A 266 -25.46 -0.80 -12.56
C LEU A 266 -24.43 0.07 -13.27
N CYS A 267 -23.17 -0.34 -13.47
CA CYS A 267 -22.24 0.43 -14.30
C CYS A 267 -22.61 0.40 -15.80
N GLY A 268 -23.36 -0.61 -16.24
CA GLY A 268 -23.80 -0.80 -17.63
C GLY A 268 -23.28 -2.07 -18.29
N PHE A 269 -22.67 -2.99 -17.52
CA PHE A 269 -22.29 -4.30 -18.04
C PHE A 269 -23.51 -5.19 -18.19
N GLU A 270 -23.68 -5.81 -19.35
CA GLU A 270 -24.79 -6.72 -19.66
C GLU A 270 -24.28 -8.16 -19.75
N ARG A 271 -25.08 -9.12 -19.29
CA ARG A 271 -24.75 -10.55 -19.39
C ARG A 271 -25.01 -11.04 -20.80
N ILE A 272 -23.98 -11.64 -21.41
CA ILE A 272 -24.00 -12.11 -22.78
C ILE A 272 -23.56 -13.58 -22.82
N GLU A 273 -23.92 -14.27 -23.92
CA GLU A 273 -23.60 -15.69 -24.17
C GLU A 273 -24.13 -16.64 -23.07
N GLY A 274 -25.32 -16.34 -22.53
CA GLY A 274 -25.96 -17.17 -21.50
C GLY A 274 -25.22 -17.14 -20.16
N ASP A 275 -24.96 -15.95 -19.63
CA ASP A 275 -24.29 -15.71 -18.35
C ASP A 275 -22.83 -16.22 -18.30
N LYS A 276 -22.15 -16.28 -19.45
CA LYS A 276 -20.72 -16.62 -19.51
C LYS A 276 -19.81 -15.40 -19.45
N PHE A 277 -20.27 -14.26 -19.98
CA PHE A 277 -19.52 -13.02 -20.03
C PHE A 277 -20.39 -11.83 -19.60
N LEU A 278 -19.76 -10.84 -18.98
CA LEU A 278 -20.31 -9.50 -18.79
C LEU A 278 -19.63 -8.58 -19.81
N CYS A 279 -20.39 -7.95 -20.71
CA CYS A 279 -19.83 -6.98 -21.65
C CYS A 279 -20.46 -5.60 -21.50
N LEU A 280 -19.64 -4.56 -21.64
CA LEU A 280 -20.08 -3.16 -21.71
C LEU A 280 -20.15 -2.72 -23.17
N HIS A 281 -21.36 -2.45 -23.67
CA HIS A 281 -21.55 -1.87 -24.99
C HIS A 281 -21.09 -0.41 -25.04
N ARG A 282 -20.56 0.03 -26.19
CA ARG A 282 -20.12 1.42 -26.44
C ARG A 282 -21.17 2.46 -26.06
N ASP A 283 -22.42 2.18 -26.42
CA ASP A 283 -23.54 3.10 -26.24
C ASP A 283 -24.01 3.22 -24.78
N LYS A 284 -23.58 2.28 -23.93
CA LYS A 284 -23.90 2.24 -22.50
C LYS A 284 -22.80 2.84 -21.62
N PHE A 285 -21.66 3.20 -22.22
CA PHE A 285 -20.58 3.83 -21.48
C PHE A 285 -20.90 5.29 -21.20
N GLU A 286 -21.11 5.60 -19.93
CA GLU A 286 -21.38 6.95 -19.45
C GLU A 286 -20.28 7.37 -18.48
N VAL A 287 -19.47 8.34 -18.90
CA VAL A 287 -18.28 8.79 -18.15
C VAL A 287 -18.63 9.26 -16.74
N GLU A 288 -19.74 9.96 -16.57
CA GLU A 288 -20.19 10.46 -15.26
C GLU A 288 -20.59 9.35 -14.31
N THR A 289 -21.25 8.30 -14.83
CA THR A 289 -21.56 7.08 -14.06
C THR A 289 -20.28 6.38 -13.63
N PHE A 290 -19.30 6.20 -14.52
CA PHE A 290 -18.04 5.52 -14.20
C PHE A 290 -17.17 6.32 -13.23
N ARG A 291 -17.11 7.65 -13.36
CA ARG A 291 -16.43 8.50 -12.36
C ARG A 291 -17.11 8.45 -10.99
N SER A 292 -18.44 8.45 -10.97
CA SER A 292 -19.19 8.31 -9.72
C SER A 292 -18.92 6.94 -9.09
N ALA A 293 -18.93 5.88 -9.89
CA ALA A 293 -18.61 4.51 -9.46
C ALA A 293 -17.18 4.40 -8.89
N GLU A 294 -16.20 5.01 -9.57
CA GLU A 294 -14.81 5.07 -9.11
C GLU A 294 -14.70 5.77 -7.75
N ALA A 295 -15.29 6.95 -7.60
CA ALA A 295 -15.28 7.70 -6.34
C ALA A 295 -15.95 6.93 -5.20
N GLN A 296 -17.06 6.22 -5.46
CA GLN A 296 -17.73 5.39 -4.46
C GLN A 296 -16.86 4.19 -4.04
N LEU A 297 -16.18 3.53 -4.99
CA LEU A 297 -15.28 2.42 -4.71
C LEU A 297 -14.02 2.87 -3.94
N GLU A 298 -13.41 3.99 -4.32
CA GLU A 298 -12.27 4.57 -3.61
C GLU A 298 -12.65 4.97 -2.18
N SER A 299 -13.83 5.58 -2.01
CA SER A 299 -14.38 5.88 -0.70
C SER A 299 -14.62 4.61 0.11
N ALA A 300 -15.13 3.55 -0.50
CA ALA A 300 -15.35 2.26 0.15
C ALA A 300 -14.06 1.58 0.63
N ILE A 301 -12.97 1.70 -0.13
CA ILE A 301 -11.66 1.12 0.20
C ILE A 301 -10.93 1.95 1.25
N THR A 302 -11.01 3.28 1.14
CA THR A 302 -10.27 4.22 1.99
C THR A 302 -10.97 4.46 3.33
N SER A 303 -12.31 4.43 3.34
CA SER A 303 -13.11 4.68 4.53
C SER A 303 -13.44 3.38 5.27
N PRO A 304 -12.91 3.18 6.50
CA PRO A 304 -13.30 2.05 7.34
C PRO A 304 -14.78 2.12 7.77
N PHE A 305 -15.42 3.29 7.68
CA PHE A 305 -16.82 3.49 8.06
C PHE A 305 -17.81 3.39 6.89
N PHE A 306 -17.34 3.13 5.68
CA PHE A 306 -18.21 3.02 4.51
C PHE A 306 -19.24 1.89 4.72
N GLY A 307 -20.53 2.25 4.84
CA GLY A 307 -21.64 1.31 5.10
C GLY A 307 -22.12 1.20 6.54
N LEU A 308 -21.49 1.90 7.50
CA LEU A 308 -21.96 1.96 8.91
C LEU A 308 -22.96 3.09 9.15
N ILE A 309 -22.93 4.13 8.31
CA ILE A 309 -23.81 5.29 8.43
C ILE A 309 -24.78 5.24 7.24
N SER A 310 -26.01 4.78 7.50
CA SER A 310 -27.11 4.95 6.55
C SER A 310 -27.53 6.42 6.63
N SER A 311 -27.31 7.18 5.55
CA SER A 311 -27.87 8.51 5.37
C SER A 311 -29.27 8.42 4.76
#